data_AF-A0A5N8UVR8-F1
#
_entry.id   AF-A0A5N8UVR8-F1
#
_cell.length_a   1.000
_cell.length_b   1.000
_cell.length_c   1.000
_cell.angle_alpha   90.00
_cell.angle_beta   90.00
_cell.angle_gamma   90.00
#
_symmetry.space_group_name_H-M   'P 1'
#
loop_
_entity.id
_entity.type
_entity.pdbx_description
1 polymer ?
#
loop_
_entity_poly.entity_id
_entity_poly.type
_entity_poly.pdbx_seq_one_letter_code
_entity_poly.pdbx_strand_id
1 'polypeptide(L)'
;MAGVGGIGDVGTGGPGKLDLNAVVTSIDVALTSANDNVKAKIGGVSGDGADDPAKLAELQHAINSWSVMYNIRSTVVKSIKDVMMSILQKV
;
A
#
# COMPACT_ATOMS: atom_id res chain seq x y z
N MET A 1 4.35 -15.37 -25.48
CA MET A 1 3.14 -14.66 -25.94
C MET A 1 2.03 -14.92 -24.93
N ALA A 2 1.38 -13.85 -24.45
CA ALA A 2 0.07 -13.75 -23.79
C ALA A 2 -0.33 -14.82 -22.73
N GLY A 3 -0.76 -14.49 -21.51
CA GLY A 3 -1.30 -13.21 -21.06
C GLY A 3 -1.47 -13.12 -19.54
N VAL A 4 -1.52 -11.86 -19.13
CA VAL A 4 -1.99 -11.34 -17.85
C VAL A 4 -3.49 -11.67 -17.71
N GLY A 5 -3.93 -12.04 -16.51
CA GLY A 5 -5.35 -12.00 -16.16
C GLY A 5 -5.76 -13.06 -15.16
N GLY A 6 -5.76 -12.70 -13.87
CA GLY A 6 -6.25 -13.58 -12.82
C GLY A 6 -6.24 -12.91 -11.46
N ILE A 7 -6.67 -11.65 -11.37
CA ILE A 7 -7.17 -11.13 -10.09
C ILE A 7 -8.48 -11.89 -9.88
N GLY A 8 -8.47 -12.83 -8.93
CA GLY A 8 -9.60 -13.66 -8.60
C GLY A 8 -10.84 -12.82 -8.29
N ASP A 9 -11.91 -13.19 -8.96
CA ASP A 9 -13.32 -13.12 -8.55
C ASP A 9 -13.67 -12.10 -7.45
N VAL A 10 -14.30 -11.00 -7.90
CA VAL A 10 -15.09 -10.09 -7.05
C VAL A 10 -16.55 -10.15 -7.52
N GLY A 11 -17.18 -11.32 -7.42
CA GLY A 11 -18.65 -11.44 -7.34
C GLY A 11 -19.05 -11.74 -5.90
N THR A 12 -20.07 -11.15 -5.26
CA THR A 12 -21.42 -10.87 -5.77
C THR A 12 -22.17 -9.81 -4.92
N GLY A 13 -22.73 -8.77 -5.57
CA GLY A 13 -24.13 -8.32 -5.43
C GLY A 13 -24.63 -7.51 -4.21
N GLY A 14 -24.72 -6.18 -4.35
CA GLY A 14 -25.58 -5.27 -3.56
C GLY A 14 -25.11 -3.81 -3.61
N PRO A 15 -25.98 -2.78 -3.62
CA PRO A 15 -25.60 -1.39 -3.92
C PRO A 15 -24.57 -0.87 -2.91
N GLY A 16 -23.34 -0.63 -3.38
CA GLY A 16 -22.33 0.17 -2.67
C GLY A 16 -21.97 -0.28 -1.25
N LYS A 17 -21.86 -1.59 -0.98
CA LYS A 17 -21.28 -2.02 0.31
C LYS A 17 -19.77 -1.78 0.26
N LEU A 18 -19.32 -0.68 0.84
CA LEU A 18 -17.90 -0.42 1.09
C LEU A 18 -17.36 -1.54 1.98
N ASP A 19 -16.56 -2.44 1.39
CA ASP A 19 -15.83 -3.45 2.16
C ASP A 19 -14.59 -2.79 2.76
N LEU A 20 -14.74 -2.32 4.00
CA LEU A 20 -13.68 -1.64 4.75
C LEU A 20 -12.48 -2.58 4.98
N ASN A 21 -12.69 -3.90 5.04
CA ASN A 21 -11.59 -4.86 5.17
C ASN A 21 -10.81 -4.96 3.86
N ALA A 22 -11.49 -4.99 2.72
CA ALA A 22 -10.84 -4.98 1.40
C ALA A 22 -9.96 -3.73 1.19
N VAL A 23 -10.39 -2.57 1.70
CA VAL A 23 -9.59 -1.33 1.68
C VAL A 23 -8.33 -1.47 2.53
N VAL A 24 -8.43 -1.99 3.76
CA VAL A 24 -7.25 -2.22 4.63
C VAL A 24 -6.28 -3.20 3.99
N THR A 25 -6.78 -4.34 3.48
CA THR A 25 -5.96 -5.34 2.80
C THR A 25 -5.23 -4.77 1.59
N SER A 26 -5.90 -3.92 0.80
CA SER A 26 -5.28 -3.27 -0.37
C SER A 26 -4.13 -2.34 0.04
N ILE A 27 -4.30 -1.59 1.13
CA ILE A 27 -3.25 -0.73 1.68
C ILE A 27 -2.09 -1.56 2.23
N ASP A 28 -2.35 -2.67 2.91
CA ASP A 28 -1.32 -3.58 3.42
C ASP A 28 -0.49 -4.21 2.30
N VAL A 29 -1.13 -4.62 1.20
CA VAL A 29 -0.45 -5.13 -0.01
C VAL A 29 0.42 -4.05 -0.65
N ALA A 30 -0.10 -2.84 -0.80
CA ALA A 30 0.64 -1.71 -1.37
C ALA A 30 1.84 -1.34 -0.48
N LEU A 31 1.67 -1.37 0.84
CA LEU A 31 2.72 -1.05 1.81
C LEU A 31 3.81 -2.11 1.86
N THR A 32 3.43 -3.39 1.76
CA THR A 32 4.38 -4.51 1.63
C THR A 32 5.19 -4.37 0.35
N SER A 33 4.53 -4.12 -0.78
CA SER A 33 5.20 -3.90 -2.07
C SER A 33 6.16 -2.69 -2.03
N ALA A 34 5.77 -1.59 -1.38
CA ALA A 34 6.63 -0.42 -1.21
C ALA A 34 7.82 -0.70 -0.29
N ASN A 35 7.65 -1.49 0.78
CA ASN A 35 8.74 -1.90 1.65
C ASN A 35 9.74 -2.79 0.91
N ASP A 36 9.26 -3.76 0.14
CA ASP A 36 10.12 -4.62 -0.68
C ASP A 36 10.87 -3.82 -1.74
N ASN A 37 10.24 -2.79 -2.32
CA ASN A 37 10.90 -1.85 -3.23
C ASN A 37 12.04 -1.10 -2.53
N VAL A 38 11.79 -0.55 -1.33
CA VAL A 38 12.82 0.12 -0.53
C VAL A 38 13.97 -0.83 -0.22
N LYS A 39 13.69 -2.06 0.23
CA LYS A 39 14.73 -3.08 0.50
C LYS A 39 15.55 -3.43 -0.73
N ALA A 40 14.89 -3.61 -1.88
CA ALA A 40 15.57 -3.89 -3.15
C ALA A 40 16.48 -2.73 -3.55
N LYS A 41 16.03 -1.47 -3.38
CA LYS A 41 16.84 -0.29 -3.66
C LYS A 41 18.01 -0.17 -2.69
N ILE A 42 17.83 -0.41 -1.40
CA ILE A 42 18.92 -0.47 -0.39
C ILE A 42 19.96 -1.52 -0.80
N GLY A 43 19.53 -2.71 -1.23
CA GLY A 43 20.43 -3.73 -1.75
C GLY A 43 21.19 -3.28 -3.00
N GLY A 44 20.55 -2.49 -3.87
CA GLY A 44 21.14 -1.95 -5.10
C GLY A 44 22.09 -0.75 -4.93
N VAL A 45 22.00 -0.03 -3.80
CA VAL A 45 22.99 1.00 -3.38
C VAL A 45 24.05 0.46 -2.42
N SER A 46 23.99 -0.81 -2.02
CA SER A 46 25.05 -1.41 -1.21
C SER A 46 26.26 -1.76 -2.09
N GLY A 47 27.48 -1.41 -1.66
CA GLY A 47 28.72 -1.64 -2.43
C GLY A 47 28.98 -0.54 -3.47
N ASP A 48 29.38 -0.92 -4.70
CA ASP A 48 29.78 0.00 -5.78
C ASP A 48 28.65 0.94 -6.29
N GLY A 49 27.42 0.75 -5.81
CA GLY A 49 26.26 1.58 -6.14
C GLY A 49 25.99 2.73 -5.17
N ALA A 50 26.73 2.82 -4.06
CA ALA A 50 26.53 3.84 -3.03
C ALA A 50 26.93 5.25 -3.52
N ASP A 51 27.89 5.32 -4.44
CA ASP A 51 28.41 6.58 -4.99
C ASP A 51 27.64 7.04 -6.25
N ASP A 52 26.60 6.30 -6.66
CA ASP A 52 25.76 6.64 -7.81
C ASP A 52 24.58 7.52 -7.38
N PRO A 53 24.58 8.83 -7.70
CA PRO A 53 23.52 9.75 -7.29
C PRO A 53 22.15 9.38 -7.87
N ALA A 54 22.09 8.67 -9.00
CA ALA A 54 20.82 8.21 -9.56
C ALA A 54 20.18 7.14 -8.67
N LYS A 55 20.97 6.19 -8.17
CA LYS A 55 20.48 5.12 -7.29
C LYS A 55 20.08 5.65 -5.91
N LEU A 56 20.80 6.64 -5.38
CA LEU A 56 20.43 7.33 -4.14
C LEU A 56 19.12 8.13 -4.30
N ALA A 57 18.91 8.79 -5.44
CA ALA A 57 17.67 9.50 -5.73
C ALA A 57 16.48 8.52 -5.82
N GLU A 58 16.67 7.37 -6.46
CA GLU A 58 15.66 6.31 -6.53
C GLU A 58 15.33 5.72 -5.14
N LEU A 59 16.33 5.53 -4.29
CA LEU A 59 16.12 5.12 -2.91
C LEU A 59 15.32 6.17 -2.12
N GLN A 60 15.70 7.45 -2.23
CA GLN A 60 14.98 8.52 -1.56
C GLN A 60 13.52 8.62 -2.04
N HIS A 61 13.29 8.45 -3.35
CA HIS A 61 11.94 8.38 -3.91
C HIS A 61 11.15 7.20 -3.35
N ALA A 62 11.76 6.01 -3.26
CA ALA A 62 11.14 4.82 -2.70
C ALA A 62 10.79 5.00 -1.20
N ILE A 63 11.71 5.58 -0.41
CA ILE A 63 11.49 5.89 1.01
C ILE A 63 10.34 6.89 1.19
N ASN A 64 10.30 7.94 0.38
CA ASN A 64 9.24 8.94 0.43
C ASN A 64 7.87 8.32 0.11
N SER A 65 7.80 7.47 -0.91
CA SER A 65 6.57 6.74 -1.28
C SER A 65 6.10 5.82 -0.15
N TRP A 66 7.02 5.04 0.44
CA TRP A 66 6.70 4.17 1.58
C TRP A 66 6.21 4.95 2.81
N SER A 67 6.85 6.08 3.14
CA SER A 67 6.44 6.94 4.26
C SER A 67 5.03 7.51 4.08
N VAL A 68 4.71 8.00 2.88
CA VAL A 68 3.36 8.49 2.55
C VAL A 68 2.32 7.38 2.70
N MET A 69 2.60 6.19 2.18
CA MET A 69 1.69 5.04 2.28
C MET A 69 1.45 4.61 3.73
N TYR A 70 2.49 4.62 4.56
CA TYR A 70 2.38 4.32 5.99
C TYR A 70 1.53 5.35 6.74
N ASN A 71 1.72 6.64 6.46
CA ASN A 71 0.89 7.69 7.06
C ASN A 71 -0.57 7.55 6.63
N ILE A 72 -0.84 7.25 5.35
CA ILE A 72 -2.18 6.99 4.83
C ILE A 72 -2.82 5.78 5.53
N ARG A 73 -2.08 4.69 5.74
CA ARG A 73 -2.59 3.50 6.45
C ARG A 73 -3.13 3.86 7.84
N SER A 74 -2.37 4.65 8.59
CA SER A 74 -2.78 5.05 9.94
C SER A 74 -4.07 5.89 9.93
N THR A 75 -4.20 6.80 8.96
CA THR A 75 -5.40 7.63 8.79
C THR A 75 -6.57 6.81 8.30
N VAL A 76 -6.39 5.94 7.31
CA VAL A 76 -7.47 5.11 6.74
C VAL A 76 -8.00 4.11 7.76
N VAL A 77 -7.13 3.41 8.49
CA VAL A 77 -7.56 2.50 9.56
C VAL A 77 -8.33 3.25 10.65
N LYS A 78 -7.88 4.46 11.02
CA LYS A 78 -8.62 5.32 11.95
C LYS A 78 -9.99 5.72 11.39
N SER A 79 -10.05 6.23 10.16
CA SER A 79 -11.32 6.61 9.51
C SER A 79 -12.29 5.43 9.41
N ILE A 80 -11.80 4.22 9.14
CA ILE A 80 -12.60 2.99 9.13
C ILE A 80 -13.16 2.70 10.52
N LYS A 81 -12.33 2.79 11.57
CA LYS A 81 -12.77 2.61 12.96
C LYS A 81 -13.83 3.64 13.35
N ASP A 82 -13.66 4.89 12.95
CA ASP A 82 -14.59 5.98 13.22
C ASP A 82 -15.92 5.79 12.48
N VAL A 83 -15.88 5.30 11.22
CA VAL A 83 -17.09 4.93 10.47
C VAL A 83 -17.83 3.78 11.14
N MET A 84 -17.13 2.74 11.60
CA MET A 84 -17.74 1.62 12.33
C MET A 84 -18.39 2.09 13.63
N MET A 85 -17.71 2.93 14.41
CA MET A 85 -18.25 3.51 15.65
C MET A 85 -19.45 4.43 15.37
N SER A 86 -19.40 5.24 14.32
CA SER A 86 -20.51 6.13 13.94
C SER A 86 -21.75 5.35 13.49
N ILE A 87 -21.57 4.24 12.77
CA ILE A 87 -22.66 3.34 12.40
C ILE A 87 -23.25 2.67 13.65
N LEU A 88 -22.40 2.16 14.55
CA LEU A 88 -22.84 1.51 15.80
C LEU A 88 -23.54 2.46 16.78
N GLN A 89 -23.25 3.76 16.75
CA GLN A 89 -23.89 4.75 17.61
C GLN A 89 -25.18 5.32 17.03
N LYS A 90 -25.42 5.17 15.71
CA LYS A 90 -26.63 5.63 15.03
C LYS A 90 -27.76 4.59 15.02
N VAL A 91 -27.48 3.36 15.45
CA VAL A 91 -28.46 2.28 15.61
C VAL A 91 -28.97 2.19 17.05
#